data_AF-A0A2V6D7U2-F1
#
_entry.id   AF-A0A2V6D7U2-F1
#
_cell.length_a   1.000
_cell.length_b   1.000
_cell.length_c   1.000
_cell.angle_alpha   90.00
_cell.angle_beta   90.00
_cell.angle_gamma   90.00
#
_symmetry.space_group_name_H-M   'P 1'
#
loop_
_entity.id
_entity.type
_entity.pdbx_description
1 polymer ?
#
loop_
_entity_poly.entity_id
_entity_poly.type
_entity_poly.pdbx_seq_one_letter_code
_entity_poly.pdbx_strand_id
1 'polypeptide(L)'
;MTALFYLIIGLTASALVAAVVFFLARRSSGSPLQTELVGRLETIDRGLRDEFSRNREEAGAAAKNQREELTKSLESVRSIVDDRLRQLQEDNAKQIDKMRSTVDEKLQGTLEKRLGESFKLVSDRLEQVHQGLGAMQQLASDVGGLQRVLTNVKTRGGWSEWQLGVLLEEMLTRDQFATNIKMREDTDERVEFAIKLPGDENGAPVW
;
A
#
# COMPACT_ATOMS: atom_id res chain seq x y z
N MET A 1 -73.80 -85.09 91.00
CA MET A 1 -73.89 -85.24 89.54
C MET A 1 -73.66 -83.94 88.75
N THR A 2 -73.44 -82.78 89.37
CA THR A 2 -73.40 -81.48 88.66
C THR A 2 -72.03 -81.09 88.08
N ALA A 3 -70.91 -81.41 88.74
CA ALA A 3 -69.57 -80.98 88.29
C ALA A 3 -69.08 -81.66 86.99
N LEU A 4 -69.49 -82.91 86.75
CA LEU A 4 -69.01 -83.71 85.62
C LEU A 4 -69.63 -83.25 84.27
N PHE A 5 -70.86 -82.71 84.30
CA PHE A 5 -71.52 -82.15 83.11
C PHE A 5 -70.88 -80.84 82.63
N TYR A 6 -70.47 -79.95 83.54
CA TYR A 6 -69.80 -78.69 83.16
C TYR A 6 -68.42 -78.93 82.53
N LEU A 7 -67.69 -79.96 82.99
CA LEU A 7 -66.42 -80.34 82.39
C LEU A 7 -66.58 -80.84 80.94
N ILE A 8 -67.60 -81.66 80.67
CA ILE A 8 -67.87 -82.20 79.33
C ILE A 8 -68.27 -81.07 78.36
N ILE A 9 -69.11 -80.12 78.79
CA ILE A 9 -69.53 -78.97 77.96
C ILE A 9 -68.35 -78.04 77.67
N GLY A 10 -67.47 -77.81 78.65
CA GLY A 10 -66.26 -77.01 78.44
C GLY A 10 -65.30 -77.65 77.43
N LEU A 11 -65.17 -78.97 77.45
CA LEU A 11 -64.28 -79.73 76.57
C LEU A 11 -64.82 -79.75 75.13
N THR A 12 -66.13 -79.92 74.94
CA THR A 12 -66.76 -79.86 73.62
C THR A 12 -66.74 -78.47 73.03
N ALA A 13 -66.98 -77.42 73.83
CA ALA A 13 -66.87 -76.03 73.39
C ALA A 13 -65.44 -75.68 72.95
N SER A 14 -64.43 -76.11 73.72
CA SER A 14 -63.01 -75.88 73.38
C SER A 14 -62.62 -76.62 72.10
N ALA A 15 -63.11 -77.85 71.90
CA ALA A 15 -62.88 -78.61 70.68
C ALA A 15 -63.55 -77.96 69.45
N LEU A 16 -64.75 -77.40 69.62
CA LEU A 16 -65.45 -76.66 68.57
C LEU A 16 -64.71 -75.38 68.18
N VAL A 17 -64.22 -74.63 69.17
CA VAL A 17 -63.40 -73.42 68.91
C VAL A 17 -62.10 -73.80 68.21
N ALA A 18 -61.41 -74.85 68.65
CA ALA A 18 -60.20 -75.34 67.99
C ALA A 18 -60.47 -75.80 66.54
N ALA A 19 -61.61 -76.47 66.30
CA ALA A 19 -62.02 -76.91 64.97
C ALA A 19 -62.34 -75.72 64.04
N VAL A 20 -63.02 -74.69 64.55
CA VAL A 20 -63.32 -73.46 63.80
C VAL A 20 -62.04 -72.69 63.48
N VAL A 21 -61.12 -72.55 64.45
CA VAL A 21 -59.82 -71.91 64.24
C VAL A 21 -58.99 -72.70 63.23
N PHE A 22 -58.96 -74.03 63.33
CA PHE A 22 -58.28 -74.89 62.37
C PHE A 22 -58.89 -74.80 60.98
N PHE A 23 -60.22 -74.75 60.87
CA PHE A 23 -60.92 -74.62 59.59
C PHE A 23 -60.71 -73.23 58.96
N LEU A 24 -60.67 -72.17 59.76
CA LEU A 24 -60.33 -70.81 59.29
C LEU A 24 -58.87 -70.71 58.87
N ALA A 25 -57.94 -71.30 59.63
CA ALA A 25 -56.53 -71.38 59.28
C ALA A 25 -56.31 -72.19 57.99
N ARG A 26 -57.09 -73.26 57.80
CA ARG A 26 -57.02 -74.10 56.59
C ARG A 26 -57.72 -73.45 55.38
N ARG A 27 -58.72 -72.60 55.59
CA ARG A 27 -59.34 -71.78 54.53
C ARG A 27 -58.46 -70.60 54.10
N SER A 28 -57.52 -70.18 54.96
CA SER A 28 -56.49 -69.18 54.68
C SER A 28 -55.27 -69.73 53.94
N SER A 29 -55.18 -71.05 53.74
CA SER A 29 -54.08 -71.70 53.03
C SER A 29 -54.25 -71.54 51.50
N GLY A 30 -53.74 -70.42 50.97
CA GLY A 30 -53.43 -70.24 49.55
C GLY A 30 -54.59 -69.73 48.69
N SER A 31 -54.85 -68.42 48.71
CA SER A 31 -55.75 -67.81 47.73
C SER A 31 -55.12 -67.85 46.32
N PRO A 32 -55.74 -68.50 45.31
CA PRO A 32 -55.21 -68.61 43.95
C PRO A 32 -54.98 -67.26 43.25
N LEU A 33 -55.66 -66.20 43.72
CA LEU A 33 -55.44 -64.82 43.31
C LEU A 33 -54.00 -64.33 43.56
N GLN A 34 -53.35 -64.71 44.65
CA GLN A 34 -51.98 -64.26 44.93
C GLN A 34 -50.98 -64.88 43.94
N THR A 35 -51.17 -66.15 43.58
CA THR A 35 -50.32 -66.84 42.60
C THR A 35 -50.49 -66.25 41.20
N GLU A 36 -51.70 -65.83 40.83
CA GLU A 36 -51.95 -65.16 39.54
C GLU A 36 -51.35 -63.75 39.49
N LEU A 37 -51.46 -62.96 40.58
CA LEU A 37 -50.83 -61.63 40.66
C LEU A 37 -49.30 -61.72 40.56
N VAL A 38 -48.70 -62.71 41.21
CA VAL A 38 -47.24 -62.94 41.13
C VAL A 38 -46.83 -63.31 39.71
N GLY A 39 -47.58 -64.19 39.03
CA GLY A 39 -47.31 -64.55 37.64
C GLY A 39 -47.46 -63.37 36.65
N ARG A 40 -48.45 -62.49 36.87
CA ARG A 40 -48.60 -61.25 36.09
C ARG A 40 -47.46 -60.27 36.34
N LEU A 41 -47.03 -60.10 37.59
CA LEU A 41 -45.86 -59.27 37.92
C LEU A 41 -44.60 -59.79 37.24
N GLU A 42 -44.40 -61.11 37.24
CA GLU A 42 -43.21 -61.73 36.64
C GLU A 42 -43.20 -61.59 35.10
N THR A 43 -44.38 -61.68 34.47
CA THR A 43 -44.53 -61.44 33.03
C THR A 43 -44.27 -59.98 32.67
N ILE A 44 -44.72 -59.05 33.50
CA ILE A 44 -44.45 -57.61 33.34
C ILE A 44 -42.97 -57.31 33.55
N ASP A 45 -42.32 -57.88 34.57
CA ASP A 45 -40.89 -57.67 34.84
C ASP A 45 -40.01 -58.17 33.68
N ARG A 46 -40.35 -59.33 33.09
CA ARG A 46 -39.70 -59.83 31.87
C ARG A 46 -39.94 -58.93 30.67
N GLY A 47 -41.17 -58.47 30.46
CA GLY A 47 -41.51 -57.53 29.39
C GLY A 47 -40.73 -56.22 29.50
N LEU A 48 -40.65 -55.66 30.71
CA LEU A 48 -39.87 -54.47 31.01
C LEU A 48 -38.37 -54.70 30.76
N ARG A 49 -37.80 -55.82 31.22
CA ARG A 49 -36.38 -56.15 30.94
C ARG A 49 -36.09 -56.24 29.46
N ASP A 50 -36.97 -56.88 28.68
CA ASP A 50 -36.81 -57.01 27.24
C ASP A 50 -36.96 -55.65 26.53
N GLU A 51 -37.88 -54.80 26.97
CA GLU A 51 -38.00 -53.42 26.49
C GLU A 51 -36.79 -52.56 26.84
N PHE A 52 -36.25 -52.67 28.06
CA PHE A 52 -35.02 -51.98 28.46
C PHE A 52 -33.82 -52.45 27.65
N SER A 53 -33.70 -53.75 27.36
CA SER A 53 -32.64 -54.30 26.53
C SER A 53 -32.73 -53.75 25.10
N ARG A 54 -33.93 -53.79 24.50
CA ARG A 54 -34.16 -53.24 23.15
C ARG A 54 -33.92 -51.75 23.08
N ASN A 55 -34.44 -50.97 24.04
CA ASN A 55 -34.22 -49.53 24.09
C ASN A 55 -32.72 -49.19 24.23
N ARG A 56 -31.96 -49.96 25.02
CA ARG A 56 -30.51 -49.77 25.12
C ARG A 56 -29.79 -50.08 23.81
N GLU A 57 -30.21 -51.12 23.10
CA GLU A 57 -29.65 -51.50 21.80
C GLU A 57 -29.98 -50.47 20.72
N GLU A 58 -31.24 -50.02 20.64
CA GLU A 58 -31.70 -48.97 19.74
C GLU A 58 -31.00 -47.63 20.02
N ALA A 59 -30.85 -47.25 21.30
CA ALA A 59 -30.08 -46.06 21.68
C ALA A 59 -28.60 -46.19 21.28
N GLY A 60 -28.01 -47.38 21.43
CA GLY A 60 -26.64 -47.66 20.99
C GLY A 60 -26.48 -47.54 19.47
N ALA A 61 -27.41 -48.10 18.71
CA ALA A 61 -27.45 -48.03 17.26
C ALA A 61 -27.66 -46.59 16.77
N ALA A 62 -28.61 -45.85 17.35
CA ALA A 62 -28.87 -44.45 17.03
C ALA A 62 -27.64 -43.58 17.29
N ALA A 63 -26.97 -43.75 18.43
CA ALA A 63 -25.74 -43.03 18.75
C ALA A 63 -24.58 -43.39 17.79
N LYS A 64 -24.50 -44.62 17.31
CA LYS A 64 -23.53 -45.04 16.29
C LYS A 64 -23.82 -44.35 14.95
N ASN A 65 -25.06 -44.38 14.49
CA ASN A 65 -25.48 -43.74 13.24
C ASN A 65 -25.23 -42.22 13.27
N GLN A 66 -25.56 -41.55 14.38
CA GLN A 66 -25.26 -40.13 14.56
C GLN A 66 -23.75 -39.84 14.50
N ARG A 67 -22.91 -40.69 15.10
CA ARG A 67 -21.45 -40.54 15.01
C ARG A 67 -20.96 -40.72 13.58
N GLU A 68 -21.46 -41.71 12.86
CA GLU A 68 -21.09 -41.95 11.45
C GLU A 68 -21.51 -40.79 10.54
N GLU A 69 -22.73 -40.27 10.70
CA GLU A 69 -23.21 -39.09 9.96
C GLU A 69 -22.39 -37.84 10.29
N LEU A 70 -22.04 -37.64 11.56
CA LEU A 70 -21.20 -36.53 11.99
C LEU A 70 -19.80 -36.64 11.38
N THR A 71 -19.19 -37.83 11.39
CA THR A 71 -17.88 -38.06 10.77
C THR A 71 -17.93 -37.78 9.27
N LYS A 72 -18.95 -38.27 8.55
CA LYS A 72 -19.13 -37.98 7.12
C LYS A 72 -19.33 -36.49 6.86
N SER A 73 -20.10 -35.80 7.69
CA SER A 73 -20.33 -34.37 7.56
C SER A 73 -19.04 -33.57 7.78
N LEU A 74 -18.24 -33.94 8.80
CA LEU A 74 -16.94 -33.32 9.05
C LEU A 74 -15.94 -33.59 7.93
N GLU A 75 -15.93 -34.78 7.36
CA GLU A 75 -15.09 -35.12 6.21
C GLU A 75 -15.49 -34.33 4.96
N SER A 76 -16.78 -34.19 4.70
CA SER A 76 -17.31 -33.34 3.62
C SER A 76 -16.91 -31.87 3.80
N VAL A 77 -17.07 -31.31 5.01
CA VAL A 77 -16.64 -29.95 5.33
C VAL A 77 -15.13 -29.80 5.14
N ARG A 78 -14.34 -30.78 5.59
CA ARG A 78 -12.88 -30.78 5.40
C ARG A 78 -12.52 -30.77 3.91
N SER A 79 -13.17 -31.58 3.09
CA SER A 79 -12.94 -31.61 1.63
C SER A 79 -13.27 -30.27 0.99
N ILE A 80 -14.43 -29.69 1.31
CA ILE A 80 -14.85 -28.39 0.77
C ILE A 80 -13.86 -27.28 1.16
N VAL A 81 -13.37 -27.30 2.41
CA VAL A 81 -12.37 -26.32 2.86
C VAL A 81 -11.05 -26.50 2.13
N ASP A 82 -10.57 -27.74 1.94
CA ASP A 82 -9.33 -28.00 1.18
C ASP A 82 -9.45 -27.50 -0.27
N ASP A 83 -10.56 -27.81 -0.93
CA ASP A 83 -10.83 -27.36 -2.30
C ASP A 83 -10.88 -25.83 -2.41
N ARG A 84 -11.55 -25.16 -1.45
CA ARG A 84 -11.60 -23.70 -1.40
C ARG A 84 -10.24 -23.06 -1.13
N LEU A 85 -9.44 -23.66 -0.25
CA LEU A 85 -8.09 -23.18 0.02
C LEU A 85 -7.17 -23.34 -1.21
N ARG A 86 -7.25 -24.48 -1.90
CA ARG A 86 -6.52 -24.68 -3.17
C ARG A 86 -6.94 -23.67 -4.23
N GLN A 87 -8.24 -23.47 -4.41
CA GLN A 87 -8.76 -22.47 -5.35
C GLN A 87 -8.24 -21.06 -5.01
N LEU A 88 -8.28 -20.67 -3.73
CA LEU A 88 -7.75 -19.38 -3.29
C LEU A 88 -6.23 -19.26 -3.51
N GLN A 89 -5.47 -20.34 -3.31
CA GLN A 89 -4.03 -20.34 -3.58
C GLN A 89 -3.74 -20.16 -5.07
N GLU A 90 -4.44 -20.89 -5.93
CA GLU A 90 -4.31 -20.77 -7.39
C GLU A 90 -4.72 -19.38 -7.89
N ASP A 91 -5.84 -18.85 -7.40
CA ASP A 91 -6.33 -17.53 -7.79
C ASP A 91 -5.38 -16.42 -7.31
N ASN A 92 -4.84 -16.53 -6.08
CA ASN A 92 -3.81 -15.59 -5.61
C ASN A 92 -2.53 -15.67 -6.44
N ALA A 93 -2.07 -16.88 -6.80
CA ALA A 93 -0.89 -17.04 -7.65
C ALA A 93 -1.09 -16.34 -9.01
N LYS A 94 -2.24 -16.55 -9.66
CA LYS A 94 -2.61 -15.86 -10.91
C LYS A 94 -2.68 -14.35 -10.73
N GLN A 95 -3.28 -13.87 -9.63
CA GLN A 95 -3.39 -12.44 -9.34
C GLN A 95 -2.00 -11.80 -9.13
N ILE A 96 -1.09 -12.48 -8.45
CA ILE A 96 0.29 -12.02 -8.22
C ILE A 96 1.06 -11.95 -9.53
N ASP A 97 0.96 -12.95 -10.40
CA ASP A 97 1.61 -12.92 -11.71
C ASP A 97 1.05 -11.80 -12.60
N LYS A 98 -0.27 -11.57 -12.57
CA LYS A 98 -0.90 -10.43 -13.25
C LYS A 98 -0.40 -9.09 -12.70
N MET A 99 -0.26 -8.96 -11.37
CA MET A 99 0.30 -7.76 -10.76
C MET A 99 1.76 -7.56 -11.18
N ARG A 100 2.58 -8.60 -11.19
CA ARG A 100 3.98 -8.52 -11.67
C ARG A 100 4.04 -8.03 -13.11
N SER A 101 3.30 -8.66 -14.01
CA SER A 101 3.24 -8.25 -15.42
C SER A 101 2.75 -6.80 -15.60
N THR A 102 1.69 -6.40 -14.88
CA THR A 102 1.16 -5.04 -14.96
C THR A 102 2.16 -4.02 -14.39
N VAL A 103 2.82 -4.35 -13.28
CA VAL A 103 3.83 -3.49 -12.66
C VAL A 103 5.03 -3.35 -13.58
N ASP A 104 5.51 -4.43 -14.19
CA ASP A 104 6.61 -4.39 -15.16
C ASP A 104 6.25 -3.53 -16.36
N GLU A 105 5.07 -3.72 -16.97
CA GLU A 105 4.60 -2.88 -18.08
C GLU A 105 4.49 -1.39 -17.69
N LYS A 106 3.95 -1.10 -16.50
CA LYS A 106 3.80 0.27 -16.01
C LYS A 106 5.13 0.92 -15.65
N LEU A 107 6.04 0.18 -15.02
CA LEU A 107 7.38 0.66 -14.70
C LEU A 107 8.15 0.91 -15.97
N GLN A 108 8.18 -0.03 -16.91
CA GLN A 108 8.93 0.13 -18.16
C GLN A 108 8.38 1.30 -18.99
N GLY A 109 7.06 1.39 -19.18
CA GLY A 109 6.46 2.50 -19.92
C GLY A 109 6.59 3.86 -19.24
N THR A 110 6.45 3.94 -17.91
CA THR A 110 6.57 5.22 -17.18
C THR A 110 8.03 5.65 -17.02
N LEU A 111 8.92 4.70 -16.79
CA LEU A 111 10.35 4.94 -16.67
C LEU A 111 10.91 5.39 -18.01
N GLU A 112 10.70 4.66 -19.10
CA GLU A 112 11.17 5.07 -20.44
C GLU A 112 10.70 6.47 -20.80
N LYS A 113 9.44 6.80 -20.52
CA LYS A 113 8.89 8.13 -20.80
C LYS A 113 9.54 9.23 -19.96
N ARG A 114 9.65 9.05 -18.64
CA ARG A 114 10.29 10.04 -17.76
C ARG A 114 11.80 10.15 -17.98
N LEU A 115 12.48 9.04 -18.23
CA LEU A 115 13.91 9.00 -18.51
C LEU A 115 14.18 9.71 -19.83
N GLY A 116 13.39 9.42 -20.88
CA GLY A 116 13.47 10.09 -22.17
C GLY A 116 13.22 11.59 -22.08
N GLU A 117 12.18 12.02 -21.36
CA GLU A 117 11.90 13.44 -21.12
C GLU A 117 13.03 14.13 -20.33
N SER A 118 13.57 13.47 -19.30
CA SER A 118 14.68 14.00 -18.49
C SER A 118 15.97 14.09 -19.30
N PHE A 119 16.29 13.07 -20.10
CA PHE A 119 17.46 13.08 -20.98
C PHE A 119 17.32 14.15 -22.06
N LYS A 120 16.15 14.29 -22.68
CA LYS A 120 15.89 15.35 -23.67
C LYS A 120 16.10 16.74 -23.07
N LEU A 121 15.54 17.00 -21.89
CA LEU A 121 15.72 18.28 -21.19
C LEU A 121 17.20 18.56 -20.88
N VAL A 122 17.95 17.54 -20.47
CA VAL A 122 19.39 17.66 -20.21
C VAL A 122 20.17 17.91 -21.51
N SER A 123 19.86 17.20 -22.58
CA SER A 123 20.46 17.41 -23.91
C SER A 123 20.19 18.82 -24.43
N ASP A 124 18.94 19.29 -24.35
CA ASP A 124 18.54 20.65 -24.78
C ASP A 124 19.31 21.71 -23.98
N ARG A 125 19.49 21.52 -22.67
CA ARG A 125 20.28 22.42 -21.82
C ARG A 125 21.77 22.38 -22.15
N LEU A 126 22.34 21.20 -22.40
CA LEU A 126 23.74 21.06 -22.81
C LEU A 126 24.00 21.73 -24.17
N GLU A 127 23.08 21.61 -25.11
CA GLU A 127 23.18 22.27 -26.41
C GLU A 127 23.10 23.79 -26.27
N GLN A 128 22.18 24.32 -25.47
CA GLN A 128 22.13 25.75 -25.15
C GLN A 128 23.41 26.26 -24.48
N VAL A 129 24.00 25.48 -23.57
CA VAL A 129 25.29 25.82 -22.95
C VAL A 129 26.41 25.81 -23.99
N HIS A 130 26.46 24.83 -24.89
CA HIS A 130 27.45 24.80 -25.98
C HIS A 130 27.31 26.00 -26.92
N GLN A 131 26.09 26.37 -27.29
CA GLN A 131 25.82 27.56 -28.10
C GLN A 131 26.20 28.84 -27.35
N GLY A 132 25.88 28.93 -26.05
CA GLY A 132 26.24 30.06 -25.20
C GLY A 132 27.75 30.21 -25.01
N LEU A 133 28.48 29.10 -24.86
CA LEU A 133 29.95 29.09 -24.83
C LEU A 133 30.54 29.47 -26.20
N GLY A 134 29.94 29.02 -27.30
CA GLY A 134 30.34 29.44 -28.65
C GLY A 134 30.14 30.95 -28.87
N ALA A 135 29.01 31.52 -28.42
CA ALA A 135 28.75 32.95 -28.46
C ALA A 135 29.70 33.74 -27.55
N MET A 136 30.03 33.23 -26.36
CA MET A 136 31.05 33.84 -25.50
C MET A 136 32.46 33.74 -26.08
N GLN A 137 32.79 32.66 -26.78
CA GLN A 137 34.07 32.51 -27.48
C GLN A 137 34.19 33.52 -28.63
N GLN A 138 33.08 33.82 -29.32
CA GLN A 138 32.98 34.89 -30.30
C GLN A 138 33.17 36.28 -29.65
N LEU A 139 32.47 36.56 -28.55
CA LEU A 139 32.57 37.82 -27.80
C LEU A 139 33.98 38.06 -27.22
N ALA A 140 34.64 37.00 -26.73
CA ALA A 140 36.01 37.08 -26.25
C ALA A 140 37.01 37.37 -27.39
N SER A 141 36.70 36.96 -28.63
CA SER A 141 37.48 37.32 -29.82
C SER A 141 37.39 38.82 -30.14
N ASP A 142 36.19 39.41 -30.01
CA ASP A 142 35.95 40.83 -30.29
C ASP A 142 36.65 41.77 -29.28
N VAL A 143 36.73 41.37 -28.00
CA VAL A 143 37.50 42.13 -26.98
C VAL A 143 39.01 42.09 -27.27
N GLY A 144 39.52 41.04 -27.91
CA GLY A 144 40.91 40.97 -28.39
C GLY A 144 41.25 42.03 -29.45
N GLY A 145 40.25 42.49 -30.22
CA GLY A 145 40.39 43.60 -31.16
C GLY A 145 40.60 44.95 -30.45
N LEU A 146 39.83 45.22 -29.39
CA LEU A 146 39.98 46.43 -28.57
C LEU A 146 41.33 46.47 -27.85
N GLN A 147 41.79 45.35 -27.29
CA GLN A 147 43.12 45.26 -26.70
C GLN A 147 44.21 45.57 -27.74
N ARG A 148 44.05 45.12 -28.99
CA ARG A 148 45.01 45.38 -30.08
C ARG A 148 45.06 46.85 -30.48
N VAL A 149 43.91 47.54 -30.45
CA VAL A 149 43.81 48.99 -30.67
C VAL A 149 44.48 49.77 -29.53
N LEU A 150 44.36 49.31 -28.28
CA LEU A 150 44.96 49.96 -27.11
C LEU A 150 46.47 49.69 -26.93
N THR A 151 46.98 48.56 -27.43
CA THR A 151 48.39 48.17 -27.31
C THR A 151 49.25 48.62 -28.48
N ASN A 152 48.70 48.78 -29.69
CA ASN A 152 49.45 49.26 -30.84
C ASN A 152 49.56 50.79 -30.81
N VAL A 153 50.79 51.29 -30.67
CA VAL A 153 51.09 52.73 -30.57
C VAL A 153 50.55 53.52 -31.78
N LYS A 154 50.61 52.97 -33.00
CA LYS A 154 50.13 53.65 -34.22
C LYS A 154 48.60 53.73 -34.27
N THR A 155 47.92 52.65 -33.90
CA THR A 155 46.45 52.61 -33.87
C THR A 155 45.90 53.48 -32.75
N ARG A 156 46.54 53.46 -31.58
CA ARG A 156 46.21 54.34 -30.45
C ARG A 156 46.42 55.82 -30.81
N GLY A 157 47.52 56.16 -31.50
CA GLY A 157 47.79 57.52 -31.99
C GLY A 157 46.68 58.02 -32.92
N GLY A 158 46.35 57.25 -33.95
CA GLY A 158 45.26 57.61 -34.87
C GLY A 158 43.89 57.69 -34.18
N TRP A 159 43.63 56.84 -33.18
CA TRP A 159 42.41 56.93 -32.37
C TRP A 159 42.37 58.20 -31.51
N SER A 160 43.49 58.58 -30.89
CA SER A 160 43.57 59.82 -30.12
C SER A 160 43.42 61.07 -30.99
N GLU A 161 43.95 61.07 -32.21
CA GLU A 161 43.77 62.15 -33.17
C GLU A 161 42.31 62.25 -33.63
N TRP A 162 41.68 61.11 -33.95
CA TRP A 162 40.27 61.09 -34.32
C TRP A 162 39.37 61.55 -33.17
N GLN A 163 39.60 61.06 -31.95
CA GLN A 163 38.86 61.48 -30.76
C GLN A 163 39.06 62.98 -30.47
N LEU A 164 40.28 63.49 -30.61
CA LEU A 164 40.56 64.91 -30.48
C LEU A 164 39.80 65.72 -31.53
N GLY A 165 39.74 65.26 -32.78
CA GLY A 165 38.97 65.90 -33.84
C GLY A 165 37.48 66.00 -33.52
N VAL A 166 36.88 64.91 -33.03
CA VAL A 166 35.46 64.89 -32.61
C VAL A 166 35.22 65.88 -31.46
N LEU A 167 36.10 65.90 -30.44
CA LEU A 167 35.98 66.84 -29.32
C LEU A 167 36.12 68.30 -29.78
N LEU A 168 37.03 68.59 -30.71
CA LEU A 168 37.19 69.93 -31.27
C LEU A 168 35.97 70.34 -32.10
N GLU A 169 35.36 69.44 -32.87
CA GLU A 169 34.12 69.71 -33.60
C GLU A 169 32.91 69.94 -32.69
N GLU A 170 32.85 69.29 -31.52
CA GLU A 170 31.79 69.50 -30.54
C GLU A 170 31.96 70.80 -29.74
N MET A 171 33.21 71.20 -29.44
CA MET A 171 33.49 72.36 -28.59
C MET A 171 33.71 73.66 -29.36
N LEU A 172 34.16 73.60 -30.62
CA LEU A 172 34.52 74.77 -31.43
C LEU A 172 33.74 74.77 -32.75
N THR A 173 33.51 75.97 -33.30
CA THR A 173 32.96 76.10 -34.65
C THR A 173 34.04 75.82 -35.70
N ARG A 174 33.64 75.36 -36.90
CA ARG A 174 34.58 75.00 -37.99
C ARG A 174 35.55 76.11 -38.40
N ASP A 175 35.22 77.37 -38.12
CA ASP A 175 36.07 78.51 -38.45
C ASP A 175 37.11 78.83 -37.35
N GLN A 176 37.00 78.19 -36.17
CA GLN A 176 37.86 78.40 -35.01
C GLN A 176 39.02 77.41 -34.90
N PHE A 177 39.06 76.37 -35.73
CA PHE A 177 40.19 75.46 -35.80
C PHE A 177 40.42 75.01 -37.24
N ALA A 178 41.66 74.65 -37.57
CA ALA A 178 42.06 74.12 -38.87
C ALA A 178 42.66 72.72 -38.68
N THR A 179 42.54 71.87 -39.71
CA THR A 179 43.12 70.53 -39.71
C THR A 179 44.24 70.41 -40.74
N ASN A 180 45.26 69.62 -40.44
CA ASN A 180 46.39 69.33 -41.32
C ASN A 180 47.08 70.58 -41.89
N ILE A 181 47.35 71.58 -41.03
CA ILE A 181 47.93 72.86 -41.43
C ILE A 181 49.45 72.87 -41.24
N LYS A 182 50.14 73.61 -42.12
CA LYS A 182 51.56 73.92 -42.01
C LYS A 182 51.72 75.16 -41.12
N MET A 183 52.40 75.04 -39.97
CA MET A 183 52.44 76.11 -38.96
C MET A 183 53.43 77.23 -39.29
N ARG A 184 54.48 76.93 -40.06
CA ARG A 184 55.47 77.92 -40.50
C ARG A 184 55.73 77.76 -41.98
N GLU A 185 55.92 78.87 -42.70
CA GLU A 185 56.14 78.80 -44.16
C GLU A 185 57.50 78.17 -44.52
N ASP A 186 58.47 78.23 -43.60
CA ASP A 186 59.87 77.82 -43.78
C ASP A 186 60.15 76.33 -43.49
N THR A 187 59.29 75.63 -42.73
CA THR A 187 59.46 74.20 -42.43
C THR A 187 58.28 73.37 -42.95
N ASP A 188 58.51 72.17 -43.48
CA ASP A 188 57.42 71.28 -43.96
C ASP A 188 56.67 70.54 -42.83
N GLU A 189 56.74 71.06 -41.61
CA GLU A 189 56.09 70.49 -40.44
C GLU A 189 54.59 70.79 -40.48
N ARG A 190 53.79 69.74 -40.38
CA ARG A 190 52.33 69.80 -40.37
C ARG A 190 51.82 69.40 -39.00
N VAL A 191 50.75 70.05 -38.58
CA VAL A 191 50.03 69.70 -37.36
C VAL A 191 48.62 69.26 -37.73
N GLU A 192 48.18 68.18 -37.11
CA GLU A 192 46.89 67.53 -37.37
C GLU A 192 45.71 68.46 -37.04
N PHE A 193 45.82 69.24 -35.96
CA PHE A 193 44.82 70.22 -35.54
C PHE A 193 45.48 71.50 -34.99
N ALA A 194 45.02 72.67 -35.43
CA ALA A 194 45.48 73.97 -34.93
C ALA A 194 44.28 74.84 -34.54
N ILE A 195 44.34 75.51 -33.39
CA ILE A 195 43.26 76.37 -32.89
C ILE A 195 43.55 77.81 -33.32
N LYS A 196 42.56 78.47 -33.93
CA LYS A 196 42.65 79.87 -34.34
C LYS A 196 42.42 80.77 -33.14
N LEU A 197 43.47 81.43 -32.67
CA LEU A 197 43.36 82.48 -31.67
C LEU A 197 43.18 83.84 -32.36
N PRO A 198 42.40 84.76 -31.77
CA PRO A 198 42.28 86.12 -32.28
C PRO A 198 43.65 86.81 -32.19
N GLY A 199 44.19 87.23 -33.35
CA GLY A 199 45.46 87.94 -33.45
C GLY A 199 45.34 89.43 -33.10
N ASP A 200 46.48 90.05 -32.79
CA ASP A 200 46.58 91.49 -32.52
C ASP A 200 46.74 92.32 -33.82
N GLU A 201 46.09 93.48 -33.83
CA GLU A 201 46.01 94.63 -34.77
C GLU A 201 46.03 94.44 -36.31
N ASN A 202 46.49 93.32 -36.89
CA ASN A 202 46.60 93.12 -38.34
C ASN A 202 45.66 92.05 -38.94
N GLY A 203 44.74 91.48 -38.15
CA GLY A 203 43.69 90.58 -38.64
C GLY A 203 44.18 89.22 -39.20
N ALA A 204 45.48 88.95 -39.17
CA ALA A 204 46.03 87.64 -39.48
C ALA A 204 45.76 86.68 -38.30
N PRO A 205 45.24 85.46 -38.54
CA PRO A 205 45.06 84.49 -37.48
C PRO A 205 46.38 84.09 -36.85
N VAL A 206 46.39 83.99 -35.52
CA VAL A 206 47.48 83.41 -34.75
C VAL A 206 47.06 81.98 -34.42
N TRP A 207 47.92 81.03 -34.74
CA TRP A 207 47.73 79.58 -34.50
C TRP A 207 48.82 79.09 -33.57
#